data_AF-A0A1T5KFS2-F1
#
_entry.id   AF-A0A1T5KFS2-F1
#
_cell.length_a   1.000
_cell.length_b   1.000
_cell.length_c   1.000
_cell.angle_alpha   90.00
_cell.angle_beta   90.00
_cell.angle_gamma   90.00
#
_symmetry.space_group_name_H-M   'P 1'
#
loop_
_entity.id
_entity.type
_entity.pdbx_description
1 polymer ?
#
loop_
_entity_poly.entity_id
_entity_poly.type
_entity_poly.pdbx_seq_one_letter_code
_entity_poly.pdbx_strand_id
1 'polypeptide(L)'
;MKKAIDFLRSEVFIFLTLLLVITSQIIHTMYLFETVRVFDLSFEIASYRFTIANWVHAFIFALAIEAAILMFILNGKPTPSKVYAVASFATNLLYYKVWMVPLPTIFASVLISSMLAGSIWFFSDLLAEKISMADVPSKEEDELKKILAATDEVKKINFKTTMPMNGR
;
A
#
# COMPACT_ATOMS: atom_id res chain seq x y z
N MET A 1 -25.62 12.69 11.21
CA MET A 1 -24.23 13.20 11.19
C MET A 1 -23.23 12.26 11.85
N LYS A 2 -23.42 11.82 13.12
CA LYS A 2 -22.51 10.84 13.76
C LYS A 2 -22.29 9.57 12.92
N LYS A 3 -23.37 8.89 12.52
CA LYS A 3 -23.29 7.69 11.65
C LYS A 3 -22.49 7.88 10.34
N ALA A 4 -22.55 9.08 9.74
CA ALA A 4 -21.81 9.36 8.51
C ALA A 4 -20.31 9.55 8.80
N ILE A 5 -19.98 10.26 9.89
CA ILE A 5 -18.59 10.42 10.35
C ILE A 5 -18.00 9.08 10.79
N ASP A 6 -18.79 8.27 11.49
CA ASP A 6 -18.40 6.92 11.94
C ASP A 6 -18.14 6.01 10.74
N PHE A 7 -18.95 6.12 9.68
CA PHE A 7 -18.73 5.41 8.42
C PHE A 7 -17.45 5.88 7.69
N LEU A 8 -17.22 7.20 7.60
CA LEU A 8 -16.00 7.76 6.97
C LEU A 8 -14.72 7.35 7.71
N ARG A 9 -14.81 7.04 9.01
CA ARG A 9 -13.70 6.53 9.83
C ARG A 9 -13.57 5.01 9.82
N SER A 10 -14.52 4.30 9.21
CA SER A 10 -14.51 2.84 9.18
C SER A 10 -13.39 2.30 8.30
N GLU A 11 -12.84 1.15 8.69
CA GLU A 11 -11.83 0.43 7.91
C GLU A 11 -12.34 0.06 6.52
N VAL A 12 -13.64 -0.27 6.41
CA VAL A 12 -14.30 -0.59 5.15
C VAL A 12 -14.27 0.59 4.19
N PHE A 13 -14.58 1.80 4.66
CA PHE A 13 -14.55 2.99 3.82
C PHE A 13 -13.13 3.33 3.36
N ILE A 14 -12.14 3.20 4.25
CA ILE A 14 -10.72 3.40 3.91
C ILE A 14 -10.29 2.39 2.84
N PHE A 15 -10.63 1.12 3.02
CA PHE A 15 -10.30 0.06 2.06
C PHE A 15 -10.97 0.27 0.70
N LEU A 16 -12.27 0.62 0.66
CA LEU A 16 -12.98 0.94 -0.58
C LEU A 16 -12.39 2.16 -1.28
N THR A 17 -12.04 3.19 -0.52
CA THR A 17 -11.37 4.39 -1.05
C THR A 17 -10.02 4.02 -1.67
N LEU A 18 -9.24 3.17 -0.98
CA LEU A 18 -7.96 2.68 -1.47
C LEU A 18 -8.12 1.89 -2.78
N LEU A 19 -9.10 0.99 -2.88
CA LEU A 19 -9.38 0.25 -4.11
C LEU A 19 -9.74 1.18 -5.28
N LEU A 20 -10.54 2.21 -5.02
CA LEU A 20 -10.94 3.19 -6.02
C LEU A 20 -9.73 4.00 -6.51
N VAL A 21 -8.87 4.44 -5.58
CA VAL A 21 -7.62 5.13 -5.88
C VAL A 21 -6.69 4.24 -6.70
N ILE A 22 -6.43 3.00 -6.28
CA ILE A 22 -5.56 2.06 -7.00
C ILE A 22 -6.07 1.83 -8.42
N THR A 23 -7.37 1.60 -8.59
CA THR A 23 -7.96 1.36 -9.92
C THR A 23 -7.77 2.57 -10.84
N SER A 24 -8.01 3.78 -10.33
CA SER A 24 -7.80 5.01 -11.10
C SER A 24 -6.31 5.23 -11.43
N GLN A 25 -5.42 4.90 -10.49
CA GLN A 25 -3.99 5.13 -10.63
C GLN A 25 -3.32 4.12 -11.57
N ILE A 26 -3.83 2.89 -11.66
CA ILE A 26 -3.40 1.91 -12.68
C ILE A 26 -3.61 2.48 -14.07
N ILE A 27 -4.80 3.00 -14.37
CA ILE A 27 -5.09 3.59 -15.69
C ILE A 27 -4.14 4.75 -15.99
N HIS A 28 -3.92 5.64 -15.01
CA HIS A 28 -3.00 6.77 -15.18
C HIS A 28 -1.56 6.31 -15.44
N THR A 29 -1.08 5.33 -14.68
CA THR A 29 0.27 4.75 -14.82
C THR A 29 0.44 4.04 -16.16
N MET A 30 -0.61 3.38 -16.67
CA MET A 30 -0.60 2.79 -18.02
C MET A 30 -0.40 3.85 -19.10
N TYR A 31 -1.12 4.97 -19.04
CA TYR A 31 -0.97 6.08 -19.98
C TYR A 31 0.41 6.72 -19.88
N LEU A 32 0.91 6.94 -18.65
CA LEU A 32 2.27 7.41 -18.41
C LEU A 32 3.30 6.49 -19.08
N PHE A 33 3.20 5.20 -18.80
CA PHE A 33 4.10 4.19 -19.35
C PHE A 33 4.07 4.15 -20.87
N GLU A 34 2.89 4.18 -21.51
CA GLU A 34 2.75 4.24 -22.97
C GLU A 34 3.57 5.36 -23.62
N THR A 35 3.69 6.52 -22.97
CA THR A 35 4.45 7.66 -23.52
C THR A 35 5.97 7.56 -23.38
N VAL A 36 6.45 6.83 -22.37
CA VAL A 36 7.89 6.69 -22.09
C VAL A 36 8.44 5.32 -22.50
N ARG A 37 7.56 4.38 -22.87
CA ARG A 37 7.93 3.02 -23.22
C ARG A 37 8.89 3.02 -24.41
N VAL A 38 10.05 2.43 -24.19
CA VAL A 38 11.12 2.32 -25.20
C VAL A 38 10.84 1.18 -26.20
N PHE A 39 10.17 0.11 -25.75
CA PHE A 39 9.88 -1.08 -26.55
C PHE A 39 8.45 -1.08 -27.10
N ASP A 40 8.30 -1.00 -28.41
CA ASP A 40 7.01 -1.19 -29.07
C ASP A 40 6.78 -2.70 -29.33
N LEU A 41 5.77 -3.26 -28.65
CA LEU A 41 5.32 -4.65 -28.80
C LEU A 41 4.14 -4.76 -29.79
N SER A 42 3.84 -3.70 -30.54
CA SER A 42 2.83 -3.79 -31.59
C SER A 42 3.33 -4.65 -32.75
N PHE A 43 2.40 -5.38 -33.35
CA PHE A 43 2.67 -6.22 -34.52
C PHE A 43 1.63 -5.94 -35.59
N GLU A 44 2.06 -6.03 -36.85
CA GLU A 44 1.22 -5.75 -38.01
C GLU A 44 0.84 -7.06 -38.69
N ILE A 45 -0.46 -7.28 -38.88
CA ILE A 45 -1.00 -8.42 -39.64
C ILE A 45 -2.01 -7.87 -40.64
N ALA A 46 -1.80 -8.16 -41.92
CA ALA A 46 -2.74 -7.81 -43.00
C ALA A 46 -3.17 -6.32 -43.00
N SER A 47 -2.22 -5.40 -42.81
CA SER A 47 -2.44 -3.94 -42.72
C SER A 47 -3.20 -3.45 -41.48
N TYR A 48 -3.46 -4.32 -40.50
CA TYR A 48 -3.97 -3.94 -39.18
C TYR A 48 -2.83 -3.98 -38.15
N ARG A 49 -2.65 -2.86 -37.44
CA ARG A 49 -1.69 -2.75 -36.34
C ARG A 49 -2.37 -3.17 -35.03
N PHE A 50 -1.90 -4.24 -34.43
CA PHE A 50 -2.38 -4.74 -33.16
C PHE A 50 -1.52 -4.19 -32.01
N THR A 51 -2.15 -3.52 -31.05
CA THR A 51 -1.48 -2.88 -29.90
C THR A 51 -1.83 -3.55 -28.56
N ILE A 52 -2.42 -4.74 -28.60
CA ILE A 52 -2.87 -5.44 -27.38
C ILE A 52 -1.69 -5.78 -26.47
N ALA A 53 -0.55 -6.22 -27.03
CA ALA A 53 0.63 -6.53 -26.24
C ALA A 53 1.20 -5.28 -25.52
N ASN A 54 1.10 -4.11 -26.15
CA ASN A 54 1.46 -2.82 -25.57
C ASN A 54 0.59 -2.49 -24.35
N TRP A 55 -0.73 -2.64 -24.49
CA TRP A 55 -1.69 -2.45 -23.40
C TRP A 55 -1.48 -3.42 -22.24
N VAL A 56 -1.25 -4.70 -22.53
CA VAL A 56 -1.00 -5.72 -21.51
C VAL A 56 0.30 -5.43 -20.75
N HIS A 57 1.37 -5.06 -21.46
CA HIS A 57 2.63 -4.70 -20.82
C HIS A 57 2.47 -3.47 -19.91
N ALA A 58 1.77 -2.42 -20.38
CA ALA A 58 1.48 -1.24 -19.58
C ALA A 58 0.67 -1.57 -18.33
N PHE A 59 -0.34 -2.45 -18.46
CA PHE A 59 -1.15 -2.89 -17.34
C PHE A 59 -0.33 -3.66 -16.30
N ILE A 60 0.49 -4.64 -16.74
CA ILE A 60 1.35 -5.42 -15.85
C ILE A 60 2.34 -4.51 -15.12
N PHE A 61 2.93 -3.56 -15.83
CA PHE A 61 3.85 -2.58 -15.24
C PHE A 61 3.15 -1.73 -14.17
N ALA A 62 1.98 -1.16 -14.48
CA ALA A 62 1.20 -0.37 -13.54
C ALA A 62 0.81 -1.19 -12.29
N LEU A 63 0.33 -2.42 -12.48
CA LEU A 63 -0.01 -3.33 -11.40
C LEU A 63 1.20 -3.64 -10.51
N ALA A 64 2.37 -3.91 -11.11
CA ALA A 64 3.58 -4.24 -10.37
C ALA A 64 4.05 -3.08 -9.48
N ILE A 65 3.98 -1.85 -9.98
CA ILE A 65 4.34 -0.65 -9.21
C ILE A 65 3.37 -0.45 -8.04
N GLU A 66 2.07 -0.47 -8.30
CA GLU A 66 1.05 -0.27 -7.25
C GLU A 66 1.13 -1.38 -6.18
N ALA A 67 1.37 -2.63 -6.60
CA ALA A 67 1.56 -3.75 -5.69
C ALA A 67 2.85 -3.62 -4.86
N ALA A 68 3.96 -3.12 -5.44
CA ALA A 68 5.20 -2.90 -4.71
C ALA A 68 5.03 -1.84 -3.61
N ILE A 69 4.34 -0.73 -3.90
CA ILE A 69 4.02 0.30 -2.90
C ILE A 69 3.17 -0.28 -1.79
N LEU A 70 2.09 -0.98 -2.14
CA LEU A 70 1.21 -1.61 -1.17
C LEU A 70 1.98 -2.60 -0.29
N MET A 71 2.88 -3.40 -0.87
CA MET A 71 3.73 -4.31 -0.12
C MET A 71 4.65 -3.59 0.87
N PHE A 72 5.26 -2.46 0.49
CA PHE A 72 6.10 -1.69 1.42
C PHE A 72 5.30 -1.09 2.58
N ILE A 73 4.10 -0.59 2.29
CA ILE A 73 3.17 -0.08 3.31
C ILE A 73 2.74 -1.21 4.25
N LEU A 74 2.32 -2.36 3.70
CA LEU A 74 1.86 -3.52 4.46
C LEU A 74 2.96 -4.12 5.35
N ASN A 75 4.22 -4.05 4.93
CA ASN A 75 5.36 -4.49 5.72
C ASN A 75 5.83 -3.45 6.76
N GLY A 76 5.05 -2.40 7.02
CA GLY A 76 5.36 -1.38 8.03
C GLY A 76 6.59 -0.54 7.70
N LYS A 77 6.97 -0.43 6.41
CA LYS A 77 8.09 0.38 5.95
C LYS A 77 7.56 1.64 5.25
N PRO A 78 7.25 2.72 5.98
CA PRO A 78 6.72 3.95 5.39
C PRO A 78 7.77 4.73 4.58
N THR A 79 9.06 4.56 4.88
CA THR A 79 10.15 5.31 4.21
C THR A 79 10.22 5.04 2.70
N PRO A 80 10.24 3.78 2.21
CA PRO A 80 10.15 3.48 0.78
C PRO A 80 8.97 4.17 0.07
N SER A 81 7.79 4.19 0.70
CA SER A 81 6.59 4.81 0.13
C SER A 81 6.73 6.33 -0.01
N LYS A 82 7.43 6.98 0.93
CA LYS A 82 7.73 8.42 0.87
C LYS A 82 8.72 8.75 -0.24
N VAL A 83 9.75 7.92 -0.40
CA VAL A 83 10.69 8.03 -1.53
C VAL A 83 9.93 7.87 -2.85
N TYR A 84 9.01 6.91 -2.92
CA TYR A 84 8.16 6.72 -4.09
C TYR A 84 7.25 7.93 -4.37
N ALA A 85 6.64 8.53 -3.35
CA ALA A 85 5.84 9.74 -3.51
C ALA A 85 6.63 10.89 -4.16
N VAL A 86 7.88 11.10 -3.73
CA VAL A 86 8.78 12.11 -4.33
C VAL A 86 9.16 11.74 -5.76
N ALA A 87 9.49 10.47 -6.01
CA ALA A 87 9.80 10.00 -7.36
C ALA A 87 8.60 10.13 -8.31
N SER A 88 7.39 9.85 -7.82
CA SER A 88 6.13 10.00 -8.56
C SER A 88 5.86 11.45 -8.91
N PHE A 89 6.05 12.39 -7.96
CA PHE A 89 5.98 13.82 -8.24
C PHE A 89 6.94 14.23 -9.36
N ALA A 90 8.22 13.86 -9.25
CA ALA A 90 9.23 14.20 -10.26
C ALA A 90 8.89 13.61 -11.64
N THR A 91 8.44 12.35 -11.68
CA THR A 91 8.07 11.66 -12.92
C THR A 91 6.87 12.33 -13.59
N ASN A 92 5.86 12.75 -12.81
CA ASN A 92 4.70 13.46 -13.34
C ASN A 92 5.06 14.82 -13.93
N LEU A 93 5.96 15.57 -13.30
CA LEU A 93 6.45 16.83 -13.89
C LEU A 93 7.19 16.56 -15.21
N LEU A 94 8.04 15.53 -15.25
CA LEU A 94 8.73 15.17 -16.49
C LEU A 94 7.75 14.80 -17.61
N TYR A 95 6.71 14.05 -17.27
CA TYR A 95 5.68 13.62 -18.20
C TYR A 95 4.86 14.78 -18.77
N TYR A 96 4.40 15.70 -17.92
CA TYR A 96 3.62 16.85 -18.37
C TYR A 96 4.44 17.83 -19.21
N LYS A 97 5.75 17.61 -19.35
CA LYS A 97 6.69 18.49 -20.05
C LYS A 97 6.46 19.93 -19.60
N VAL A 98 6.43 20.13 -18.29
CA VAL A 98 5.93 21.38 -17.69
C VAL A 98 6.73 22.61 -18.16
N TRP A 99 7.96 22.42 -18.62
CA TRP A 99 8.80 23.45 -19.22
C TRP A 99 8.39 23.88 -20.64
N MET A 100 7.43 23.20 -21.28
CA MET A 100 6.99 23.45 -22.66
C MET A 100 5.57 24.02 -22.75
N VAL A 101 4.88 24.22 -21.62
CA VAL A 101 3.46 24.60 -21.59
C VAL A 101 3.24 25.99 -20.97
N PRO A 102 2.12 26.67 -21.26
CA PRO A 102 1.81 27.97 -20.68
C PRO A 102 1.70 27.94 -19.16
N LEU A 103 2.01 29.07 -18.50
CA LEU A 103 2.04 29.20 -17.04
C LEU A 103 0.81 28.60 -16.30
N PRO A 104 -0.44 28.84 -16.74
CA PRO A 104 -1.61 28.25 -16.08
C PRO A 104 -1.60 26.72 -16.08
N THR A 105 -1.15 26.11 -17.18
CA THR A 105 -1.00 24.66 -17.30
C THR A 105 0.11 24.16 -16.39
N ILE A 106 1.21 24.91 -16.24
CA ILE A 106 2.28 24.58 -15.29
C ILE A 106 1.71 24.47 -13.87
N PHE A 107 0.98 25.49 -13.43
CA PHE A 107 0.36 25.48 -12.10
C PHE A 107 -0.58 24.29 -11.91
N ALA A 108 -1.44 24.00 -12.89
CA ALA A 108 -2.36 22.88 -12.83
C ALA A 108 -1.62 21.52 -12.76
N SER A 109 -0.60 21.31 -13.59
CA SER A 109 0.21 20.09 -13.60
C SER A 109 0.98 19.89 -12.29
N VAL A 110 1.57 20.96 -11.76
CA VAL A 110 2.28 20.92 -10.46
C VAL A 110 1.30 20.62 -9.33
N LEU A 111 0.13 21.26 -9.33
CA LEU A 111 -0.90 21.05 -8.32
C LEU A 111 -1.36 19.58 -8.31
N ILE A 112 -1.74 19.06 -9.47
CA ILE A 112 -2.23 17.67 -9.61
C ILE A 112 -1.13 16.68 -9.21
N SER A 113 0.10 16.89 -9.67
CA SER A 113 1.25 16.06 -9.30
C SER A 113 1.50 16.07 -7.79
N SER A 114 1.38 17.23 -7.15
CA SER A 114 1.55 17.39 -5.70
C SER A 114 0.43 16.70 -4.94
N MET A 115 -0.81 16.81 -5.41
CA MET A 115 -1.97 16.14 -4.81
C MET A 115 -1.84 14.62 -4.88
N LEU A 116 -1.33 14.08 -6.00
CA LEU A 116 -1.10 12.64 -6.17
C LEU A 116 0.04 12.15 -5.27
N ALA A 117 1.18 12.84 -5.26
CA ALA A 117 2.29 12.48 -4.38
C ALA A 117 1.90 12.61 -2.89
N GLY A 118 1.15 13.66 -2.56
CA GLY A 118 0.61 13.89 -1.22
C GLY A 118 -0.34 12.79 -0.80
N SER A 119 -1.26 12.34 -1.67
CA SER A 119 -2.18 11.26 -1.33
C SER A 119 -1.43 9.97 -1.03
N ILE A 120 -0.43 9.58 -1.84
CA ILE A 120 0.42 8.42 -1.57
C ILE A 120 1.09 8.54 -0.20
N TRP A 121 1.65 9.71 0.11
CA TRP A 121 2.31 9.95 1.38
C TRP A 121 1.33 9.83 2.56
N PHE A 122 0.17 10.49 2.50
CA PHE A 122 -0.84 10.45 3.56
C PHE A 122 -1.44 9.06 3.73
N PHE A 123 -1.73 8.35 2.64
CA PHE A 123 -2.19 6.97 2.72
C PHE A 123 -1.14 6.05 3.29
N SER A 124 0.15 6.26 2.98
CA SER A 124 1.23 5.48 3.59
C SER A 124 1.29 5.67 5.10
N ASP A 125 1.15 6.90 5.60
CA ASP A 125 1.17 7.16 7.05
C ASP A 125 -0.09 6.59 7.73
N LEU A 126 -1.27 6.80 7.13
CA LEU A 126 -2.55 6.31 7.65
C LEU A 126 -2.61 4.78 7.70
N LEU A 127 -2.11 4.10 6.66
CA LEU A 127 -2.09 2.64 6.60
C LEU A 127 -1.02 2.07 7.53
N ALA A 128 0.17 2.68 7.61
CA ALA A 128 1.21 2.25 8.55
C ALA A 128 0.73 2.37 10.00
N GLU A 129 0.02 3.44 10.36
CA GLU A 129 -0.59 3.62 11.68
C GLU A 129 -1.60 2.51 11.97
N LYS A 130 -2.52 2.22 11.04
CA LYS A 130 -3.54 1.18 11.21
C LYS A 130 -2.94 -0.22 11.35
N ILE A 131 -1.92 -0.56 10.56
CA ILE A 131 -1.21 -1.85 10.68
C ILE A 131 -0.54 -1.94 12.04
N SER A 132 0.14 -0.88 12.48
CA SER A 132 0.80 -0.86 13.80
C SER A 132 -0.18 -1.08 14.95
N MET A 133 -1.40 -0.54 14.85
CA MET A 133 -2.46 -0.75 15.85
C MET A 133 -3.05 -2.17 15.79
N ALA A 134 -3.15 -2.78 14.60
CA ALA A 134 -3.65 -4.14 14.43
C ALA A 134 -2.69 -5.22 14.97
N ASP A 135 -1.38 -4.92 15.04
CA ASP A 135 -0.35 -5.81 15.61
C ASP A 135 -0.26 -5.77 17.16
N VAL A 136 -0.95 -4.82 17.82
CA VAL A 136 -0.99 -4.72 19.29
C VAL A 136 -1.86 -5.80 19.95
N PRO A 137 -3.10 -6.09 19.50
CA PRO A 137 -3.96 -7.08 20.17
C PRO A 137 -3.42 -8.51 20.15
N SER A 138 -2.66 -8.90 19.12
CA SER A 138 -2.06 -10.25 19.03
C SER A 138 -0.89 -10.45 20.00
N LYS A 139 -0.07 -9.41 20.21
CA LYS A 139 1.06 -9.47 21.14
C LYS A 139 0.62 -9.51 22.61
N GLU A 140 -0.39 -8.74 22.99
CA GLU A 140 -0.93 -8.78 24.36
C GLU A 140 -1.62 -10.13 24.65
N GLU A 141 -2.39 -10.69 23.70
CA GLU A 141 -2.95 -12.03 23.86
C GLU A 141 -1.88 -13.12 23.93
N ASP A 142 -0.81 -13.02 23.15
CA ASP A 142 0.29 -13.99 23.18
C ASP A 142 1.14 -13.88 24.44
N GLU A 143 1.35 -12.66 24.96
CA GLU A 143 1.99 -12.47 26.26
C GLU A 143 1.11 -12.96 27.41
N LEU A 144 -0.20 -12.68 27.39
CA LEU A 144 -1.15 -13.22 28.36
C LEU A 144 -1.19 -14.75 28.33
N LYS A 145 -1.21 -15.37 27.14
CA LYS A 145 -1.13 -16.83 26.99
C LYS A 145 0.18 -17.39 27.53
N LYS A 146 1.32 -16.74 27.30
CA LYS A 146 2.62 -17.14 27.86
C LYS A 146 2.65 -17.03 29.39
N ILE A 147 2.11 -15.94 29.95
CA ILE A 147 2.04 -15.73 31.41
C ILE A 147 1.11 -16.77 32.04
N LEU A 148 -0.05 -17.05 31.43
CA LEU A 148 -0.98 -18.09 31.89
C LEU A 148 -0.36 -19.49 31.81
N ALA A 149 0.31 -19.82 30.71
CA ALA A 149 1.01 -21.10 30.54
C ALA A 149 2.15 -21.27 31.56
N ALA A 150 2.94 -20.22 31.81
CA ALA A 150 3.99 -20.24 32.84
C ALA A 150 3.40 -20.40 34.25
N THR A 151 2.24 -19.79 34.53
CA THR A 151 1.56 -19.91 35.81
C THR A 151 1.02 -21.33 36.05
N ASP A 152 0.49 -21.98 35.01
CA ASP A 152 0.03 -23.37 35.07
C ASP A 152 1.19 -24.38 35.25
N GLU A 153 2.34 -24.13 34.64
CA GLU A 153 3.56 -24.92 34.85
C GLU A 153 4.05 -24.82 36.30
N VAL A 154 4.12 -23.60 36.86
CA VAL A 154 4.50 -23.37 38.26
C VAL A 154 3.53 -24.07 39.22
N LYS A 155 2.24 -24.07 38.91
CA LYS A 155 1.20 -24.76 39.71
C LYS A 155 1.39 -26.28 39.68
N LYS A 156 1.72 -26.87 38.53
CA LYS A 156 2.02 -28.31 38.40
C LYS A 156 3.27 -28.72 39.16
N ILE A 157 4.33 -27.90 39.14
CA ILE A 157 5.57 -28.16 39.87
C ILE A 157 5.32 -28.13 41.39
N ASN A 158 4.59 -27.13 41.88
CA ASN A 158 4.23 -27.07 43.31
C ASN A 158 3.36 -28.26 43.74
N PHE A 159 2.44 -28.74 42.90
CA PHE A 159 1.60 -29.90 43.20
C PHE A 159 2.40 -31.23 43.28
N LYS A 160 3.48 -31.35 42.50
CA LYS A 160 4.35 -32.53 42.49
C LYS A 160 5.34 -32.55 43.66
N THR A 161 5.67 -31.37 44.19
CA THR A 161 6.62 -31.20 45.30
C THR A 161 5.95 -31.34 46.67
N THR A 162 4.63 -31.14 46.76
CA THR A 162 3.84 -31.29 48.00
C THR A 162 3.20 -32.67 48.17
N MET A 163 3.32 -33.58 47.21
CA MET A 163 2.94 -34.98 47.45
C MET A 163 4.02 -35.65 48.32
N PRO A 164 3.68 -36.15 49.53
CA PRO A 164 4.61 -36.96 50.29
C PRO A 164 4.93 -38.21 49.47
N MET A 165 6.22 -38.42 49.17
CA MET A 165 6.69 -39.73 48.78
C MET A 165 6.45 -40.66 49.95
N ASN A 166 5.30 -41.33 49.95
CA ASN A 166 5.04 -42.37 50.92
C ASN A 166 6.02 -43.50 50.59
N GLY A 167 6.95 -43.69 51.52
CA GLY A 167 8.00 -44.68 51.45
C GLY A 167 7.43 -46.10 51.41
N ARG A 168 8.33 -46.98 50.99
CA ARG A 168 8.31 -48.44 51.10
C ARG A 168 7.65 -48.96 52.37
#